data_AF-A0A1E7RNN1-F1
#
_entry.id   AF-A0A1E7RNN1-F1
#
_cell.length_a   1.000
_cell.length_b   1.000
_cell.length_c   1.000
_cell.angle_alpha   90.00
_cell.angle_beta   90.00
_cell.angle_gamma   90.00
#
_symmetry.space_group_name_H-M   'P 1'
#
loop_
_entity.id
_entity.type
_entity.pdbx_description
1 polymer ?
#
loop_
_entity_poly.entity_id
_entity_poly.type
_entity_poly.pdbx_seq_one_letter_code
_entity_poly.pdbx_strand_id
1 'polypeptide(L)'
;MQAAPTVPIALKLNGRWLKNTGEGKTANKYRPIAVLFHQKPGHQEAIKRILDRRVAICHDLAAQSSGSSNCSWLSFVRPPEHSERHLGSHTVPALVLTSGSAGKIAEELKRNHELAWHPANMRNEPVYLVLHKAELSHYQDSLRDALSTYKNLHLVGWDGGELTGFGAARAAALAFADSLSYSPDRIIMMDHDVVLTNDTRPTNPRVTQRVESLHQSTGKRIVGYGTGYGQRSSAVPRTAGVVDHALGKPKATQLITPTQQFVSIKAPFRDLDSAPDGLYPPYMVSGNEDHVMTMSQGIMGEEKNTTITRHRISKKTLEGTESHPNLYGSELRPRTLEQLFESEKDTPVEFEHQTMTLEALVTLFAERGWIESHPSPESHQLSSLIIEKIIIKLLSNDADPMQRPEAIFNVTRGQR
;
A
#
# COMPACT_ATOMS: atom_id res chain seq x y z
N MET A 1 27.38 -22.03 -17.20
CA MET A 1 27.09 -20.88 -18.09
C MET A 1 27.47 -19.62 -17.36
N GLN A 2 28.42 -18.83 -17.87
CA GLN A 2 28.74 -17.52 -17.30
C GLN A 2 27.57 -16.57 -17.60
N ALA A 3 26.99 -15.97 -16.57
CA ALA A 3 25.96 -14.95 -16.75
C ALA A 3 26.61 -13.76 -17.48
N ALA A 4 25.97 -13.26 -18.54
CA ALA A 4 26.44 -12.06 -19.24
C ALA A 4 26.56 -10.91 -18.22
N PRO A 5 27.61 -10.07 -18.30
CA PRO A 5 27.80 -8.97 -17.36
C PRO A 5 26.58 -8.04 -17.40
N THR A 6 25.90 -7.92 -16.27
CA THR A 6 24.75 -7.03 -16.08
C THR A 6 25.22 -5.58 -16.15
N VAL A 7 24.68 -4.82 -17.10
CA VAL A 7 24.96 -3.38 -17.26
C VAL A 7 24.49 -2.64 -16.00
N PRO A 8 25.35 -1.81 -15.36
CA PRO A 8 24.99 -1.13 -14.12
C PRO A 8 23.89 -0.10 -14.35
N ILE A 9 22.92 -0.04 -13.44
CA ILE A 9 21.82 0.93 -13.50
C ILE A 9 22.28 2.27 -12.90
N ALA A 10 22.26 3.33 -13.68
CA ALA A 10 22.69 4.65 -13.22
C ALA A 10 21.67 5.30 -12.27
N LEU A 11 22.15 5.72 -11.11
CA LEU A 11 21.39 6.27 -10.00
C LEU A 11 21.92 7.66 -9.61
N LYS A 12 21.02 8.52 -9.14
CA LYS A 12 21.34 9.81 -8.55
C LYS A 12 20.60 9.99 -7.25
N LEU A 13 21.27 10.55 -6.25
CA LEU A 13 20.64 10.89 -4.99
C LEU A 13 19.52 11.92 -5.18
N ASN A 14 18.38 11.68 -4.56
CA ASN A 14 17.34 12.68 -4.47
C ASN A 14 17.68 13.68 -3.36
N GLY A 15 18.20 14.86 -3.71
CA GLY A 15 18.54 15.89 -2.72
C GLY A 15 17.36 16.35 -1.84
N ARG A 16 16.10 16.16 -2.29
CA ARG A 16 14.91 16.46 -1.46
C ARG A 16 14.58 15.35 -0.46
N TRP A 17 15.13 14.15 -0.62
CA TRP A 17 15.03 13.08 0.36
C TRP A 17 15.94 13.38 1.56
N LEU A 18 17.19 13.77 1.32
CA LEU A 18 18.11 14.22 2.38
C LEU A 18 17.56 15.40 3.18
N LYS A 19 16.99 16.41 2.53
CA LYS A 19 16.39 17.57 3.23
C LYS A 19 15.16 17.21 4.07
N ASN A 20 14.64 15.99 3.91
CA ASN A 20 13.49 15.47 4.64
C ASN A 20 13.89 14.44 5.72
N THR A 21 15.17 14.26 6.02
CA THR A 21 15.63 13.44 7.16
C THR A 21 15.48 14.24 8.46
N GLY A 22 14.40 14.01 9.21
CA GLY A 22 14.08 14.67 10.49
C GLY A 22 12.62 14.37 10.91
N GLU A 23 12.13 14.93 12.02
CA GLU A 23 10.79 14.64 12.61
C GLU A 23 9.57 15.01 11.72
N GLY A 24 9.79 15.48 10.49
CA GLY A 24 8.77 15.82 9.49
C GLY A 24 8.82 14.98 8.20
N LYS A 25 9.11 13.67 8.26
CA LYS A 25 9.22 12.74 7.10
C LYS A 25 7.87 12.55 6.37
N THR A 26 7.59 13.32 5.31
CA THR A 26 6.19 13.39 4.83
C THR A 26 5.96 13.31 3.32
N ALA A 27 6.87 13.76 2.45
CA ALA A 27 6.63 13.72 0.98
C ALA A 27 7.63 12.87 0.16
N ASN A 28 8.90 12.78 0.56
CA ASN A 28 9.93 12.08 -0.22
C ASN A 28 10.40 10.76 0.40
N LYS A 29 9.78 10.30 1.50
CA LYS A 29 10.20 9.11 2.27
C LYS A 29 10.49 7.89 1.38
N TYR A 30 9.69 7.69 0.34
CA TYR A 30 9.77 6.56 -0.58
C TYR A 30 10.57 6.84 -1.87
N ARG A 31 11.38 7.90 -1.91
CA ARG A 31 12.12 8.35 -3.11
C ARG A 31 13.57 8.73 -2.79
N PRO A 32 14.41 7.80 -2.28
CA PRO A 32 15.81 8.10 -1.90
C PRO A 32 16.68 8.45 -3.11
N ILE A 33 16.38 7.86 -4.26
CA ILE A 33 17.13 8.01 -5.50
C ILE A 33 16.21 8.39 -6.68
N ALA A 34 16.84 8.84 -7.75
CA ALA A 34 16.29 8.92 -9.10
C ALA A 34 17.11 8.00 -10.01
N VAL A 35 16.44 7.27 -10.90
CA VAL A 35 17.09 6.41 -11.90
C VAL A 35 17.38 7.24 -13.15
N LEU A 36 18.66 7.40 -13.48
CA LEU A 36 19.12 8.09 -14.67
C LEU A 36 19.12 7.09 -15.82
N PHE A 37 18.28 7.32 -16.83
CA PHE A 37 18.35 6.50 -18.04
C PHE A 37 19.14 7.25 -19.10
N HIS A 38 20.25 6.65 -19.51
CA HIS A 38 20.83 6.89 -20.82
C HIS A 38 20.49 5.64 -21.62
N GLN A 39 20.07 5.79 -22.88
CA GLN A 39 19.66 4.67 -23.76
C GLN A 39 20.88 3.80 -24.15
N LYS A 40 21.62 3.27 -23.16
CA LYS A 40 22.65 2.28 -23.38
C LYS A 40 21.97 0.95 -23.68
N PRO A 41 22.39 0.22 -24.72
CA PRO A 41 21.90 -1.12 -25.00
C PRO A 41 21.98 -2.02 -23.76
N GLY A 42 20.95 -2.82 -23.50
CA GLY A 42 20.93 -3.81 -22.42
C GLY A 42 20.42 -3.32 -21.06
N HIS A 43 20.18 -2.02 -20.84
CA HIS A 43 19.60 -1.54 -19.58
C HIS A 43 18.18 -2.06 -19.31
N GLN A 44 17.29 -2.05 -20.31
CA GLN A 44 15.92 -2.56 -20.15
C GLN A 44 15.93 -4.03 -19.72
N GLU A 45 16.74 -4.84 -20.38
CA GLU A 45 16.90 -6.26 -20.07
C GLU A 45 17.52 -6.49 -18.67
N ALA A 46 18.46 -5.63 -18.24
CA ALA A 46 18.98 -5.67 -16.88
C ALA A 46 17.89 -5.36 -15.84
N ILE A 47 17.03 -4.36 -16.07
CA ILE A 47 15.92 -4.04 -15.17
C ILE A 47 14.85 -5.14 -15.19
N LYS A 48 14.58 -5.75 -16.35
CA LYS A 48 13.66 -6.88 -16.45
C LYS A 48 14.12 -8.05 -15.59
N ARG A 49 15.41 -8.40 -15.61
CA ARG A 49 15.97 -9.42 -14.69
C ARG A 49 15.81 -9.05 -13.21
N ILE A 50 15.97 -7.77 -12.86
CA ILE A 50 15.73 -7.30 -11.48
C ILE A 50 14.26 -7.51 -11.09
N LEU A 51 13.33 -7.18 -12.00
CA LEU A 51 11.90 -7.39 -11.81
C LEU A 51 11.56 -8.88 -11.66
N ASP A 52 12.04 -9.73 -12.57
CA ASP A 52 11.80 -11.17 -12.55
C ASP A 52 12.33 -11.80 -11.26
N ARG A 53 13.53 -11.40 -10.82
CA ARG A 53 14.11 -11.83 -9.55
C ARG A 53 13.25 -11.39 -8.36
N ARG A 54 12.84 -10.13 -8.32
CA ARG A 54 11.96 -9.59 -7.27
C ARG A 54 10.64 -10.37 -7.18
N VAL A 55 10.03 -10.64 -8.34
CA VAL A 55 8.76 -11.38 -8.45
C VAL A 55 8.94 -12.81 -7.95
N ALA A 56 10.00 -13.50 -8.36
CA ALA A 56 10.30 -14.86 -7.90
C ALA A 56 10.45 -14.93 -6.37
N ILE A 57 11.21 -14.02 -5.75
CA ILE A 57 11.37 -13.99 -4.29
C ILE A 57 10.04 -13.73 -3.59
N CYS A 58 9.24 -12.78 -4.10
CA CYS A 58 7.92 -12.49 -3.54
C CYS A 58 6.97 -13.69 -3.67
N HIS A 59 7.06 -14.46 -4.75
CA HIS A 59 6.30 -15.70 -4.92
C HIS A 59 6.75 -16.77 -3.91
N ASP A 60 8.06 -16.95 -3.72
CA ASP A 60 8.60 -17.89 -2.74
C ASP A 60 8.18 -17.53 -1.32
N LEU A 61 8.30 -16.25 -0.95
CA LEU A 61 7.79 -15.72 0.32
C LEU A 61 6.29 -16.00 0.49
N ALA A 62 5.51 -15.85 -0.58
CA ALA A 62 4.08 -16.10 -0.54
C ALA A 62 3.72 -17.59 -0.39
N ALA A 63 4.57 -18.51 -0.87
CA ALA A 63 4.36 -19.96 -0.79
C ALA A 63 4.83 -20.58 0.54
N GLN A 64 5.70 -19.91 1.31
CA GLN A 64 6.34 -20.47 2.51
C GLN A 64 5.40 -20.80 3.69
N SER A 65 4.12 -20.39 3.68
CA SER A 65 3.16 -20.74 4.75
C SER A 65 2.25 -21.94 4.45
N SER A 66 2.22 -22.45 3.22
CA SER A 66 1.31 -23.52 2.79
C SER A 66 1.98 -24.88 2.95
N GLY A 67 1.82 -25.50 4.12
CA GLY A 67 2.52 -26.72 4.56
C GLY A 67 2.36 -28.01 3.74
N SER A 68 2.03 -27.97 2.45
CA SER A 68 2.11 -29.14 1.54
C SER A 68 1.97 -28.84 0.04
N SER A 69 1.93 -27.58 -0.39
CA SER A 69 1.82 -27.25 -1.83
C SER A 69 2.63 -26.00 -2.15
N ASN A 70 3.52 -26.07 -3.16
CA ASN A 70 4.29 -24.95 -3.73
C ASN A 70 3.39 -23.91 -4.42
N CYS A 71 2.31 -23.47 -3.79
CA CYS A 71 1.32 -22.60 -4.37
C CYS A 71 1.03 -21.42 -3.44
N SER A 72 1.28 -20.20 -3.94
CA SER A 72 1.08 -18.92 -3.27
C SER A 72 -0.40 -18.49 -3.17
N TRP A 73 -1.26 -19.35 -2.65
CA TRP A 73 -2.69 -19.06 -2.51
C TRP A 73 -2.95 -17.95 -1.48
N LEU A 74 -3.77 -16.95 -1.84
CA LEU A 74 -4.37 -16.06 -0.84
C LEU A 74 -5.55 -16.77 -0.18
N SER A 75 -5.49 -16.92 1.14
CA SER A 75 -6.62 -17.37 1.94
C SER A 75 -6.97 -16.36 3.03
N PHE A 76 -8.17 -16.50 3.59
CA PHE A 76 -8.70 -15.55 4.55
C PHE A 76 -9.29 -16.28 5.75
N VAL A 77 -8.84 -15.90 6.94
CA VAL A 77 -9.47 -16.30 8.21
C VAL A 77 -10.49 -15.24 8.57
N ARG A 78 -11.76 -15.65 8.71
CA ARG A 78 -12.92 -14.78 8.96
C ARG A 78 -13.73 -15.30 10.15
N PRO A 79 -14.50 -14.44 10.83
CA PRO A 79 -15.56 -14.88 11.72
C PRO A 79 -16.55 -15.78 10.97
N PRO A 80 -17.27 -16.68 11.66
CA PRO A 80 -18.32 -17.48 11.04
C PRO A 80 -19.32 -16.57 10.31
N GLU A 81 -19.66 -16.89 9.06
CA GLU A 81 -20.63 -16.11 8.28
C GLU A 81 -21.94 -15.98 9.08
N HIS A 82 -22.19 -14.81 9.65
CA HIS A 82 -23.54 -14.41 9.98
C HIS A 82 -24.21 -14.11 8.65
N SER A 83 -25.43 -14.59 8.43
CA SER A 83 -26.08 -14.42 7.14
C SER A 83 -26.23 -12.92 6.86
N GLU A 84 -25.33 -12.35 6.06
CA GLU A 84 -25.33 -10.96 5.60
C GLU A 84 -26.35 -10.77 4.46
N ARG A 85 -27.48 -11.48 4.54
CA ARG A 85 -28.55 -11.49 3.52
C ARG A 85 -29.16 -10.11 3.23
N HIS A 86 -28.88 -9.13 4.08
CA HIS A 86 -29.31 -7.74 3.91
C HIS A 86 -28.35 -6.92 3.05
N LEU A 87 -27.12 -7.40 2.82
CA LEU A 87 -26.14 -6.74 1.96
C LEU A 87 -26.36 -7.16 0.50
N GLY A 88 -26.06 -6.25 -0.42
CA GLY A 88 -26.13 -6.50 -1.85
C GLY A 88 -25.01 -5.79 -2.59
N SER A 89 -25.00 -5.85 -3.92
CA SER A 89 -23.92 -5.26 -4.72
C SER A 89 -23.75 -3.74 -4.54
N HIS A 90 -24.82 -3.06 -4.11
CA HIS A 90 -24.84 -1.62 -3.81
C HIS A 90 -24.24 -1.26 -2.44
N THR A 91 -24.04 -2.23 -1.56
CA THR A 91 -23.31 -2.06 -0.29
C THR A 91 -21.86 -1.68 -0.60
N VAL A 92 -21.34 -0.65 0.07
CA VAL A 92 -19.99 -0.11 -0.17
C VAL A 92 -19.14 -0.31 1.10
N PRO A 93 -18.51 -1.49 1.26
CA PRO A 93 -17.73 -1.78 2.45
C PRO A 93 -16.47 -0.91 2.51
N ALA A 94 -16.04 -0.59 3.73
CA ALA A 94 -14.71 -0.04 3.99
C ALA A 94 -13.73 -1.18 4.31
N LEU A 95 -12.67 -1.30 3.51
CA LEU A 95 -11.53 -2.17 3.75
C LEU A 95 -10.40 -1.31 4.33
N VAL A 96 -10.12 -1.50 5.61
CA VAL A 96 -9.14 -0.72 6.37
C VAL A 96 -7.86 -1.52 6.50
N LEU A 97 -6.78 -1.04 5.89
CA LEU A 97 -5.47 -1.69 5.94
C LEU A 97 -4.78 -1.37 7.27
N THR A 98 -4.54 -2.39 8.08
CA THR A 98 -3.92 -2.21 9.39
C THR A 98 -2.68 -3.08 9.56
N SER A 99 -1.62 -2.41 10.01
CA SER A 99 -0.36 -2.99 10.48
C SER A 99 0.07 -2.30 11.79
N GLY A 100 -0.89 -1.64 12.44
CA GLY A 100 -0.68 -0.81 13.62
C GLY A 100 -0.76 -1.62 14.91
N SER A 101 -0.73 -0.92 16.05
CA SER A 101 -1.02 -1.55 17.33
C SER A 101 -2.52 -1.82 17.46
N ALA A 102 -2.90 -3.08 17.71
CA ALA A 102 -4.28 -3.45 18.02
C ALA A 102 -4.83 -2.67 19.23
N GLY A 103 -4.03 -2.51 20.29
CA GLY A 103 -4.36 -1.71 21.47
C GLY A 103 -4.64 -0.24 21.15
N LYS A 104 -3.85 0.38 20.26
CA LYS A 104 -4.14 1.76 19.80
C LYS A 104 -5.45 1.83 19.03
N ILE A 105 -5.71 0.87 18.15
CA ILE A 105 -6.97 0.80 17.41
C ILE A 105 -8.15 0.62 18.38
N ALA A 106 -8.01 -0.23 19.39
CA ALA A 106 -9.03 -0.45 20.41
C ALA A 106 -9.37 0.84 21.17
N GLU A 107 -8.36 1.60 21.56
CA GLU A 107 -8.56 2.89 22.23
C GLU A 107 -9.17 3.95 21.31
N GLU A 108 -8.79 4.00 20.04
CA GLU A 108 -9.39 4.92 19.06
C GLU A 108 -10.89 4.62 18.80
N LEU A 109 -11.29 3.35 18.87
CA LEU A 109 -12.70 2.94 18.73
C LEU A 109 -13.59 3.31 19.94
N LYS A 110 -12.98 3.67 21.08
CA LYS A 110 -13.68 4.16 22.29
C LYS A 110 -13.81 5.69 22.31
N ARG A 111 -13.11 6.39 21.41
CA ARG A 111 -13.04 7.86 21.37
C ARG A 111 -14.13 8.44 20.48
N ASN A 112 -14.05 9.75 20.20
CA ASN A 112 -15.05 10.56 19.50
C ASN A 112 -15.23 10.24 18.00
N HIS A 113 -15.05 8.98 17.59
CA HIS A 113 -15.24 8.51 16.22
C HIS A 113 -14.44 9.33 15.21
N GLU A 114 -13.20 9.71 15.53
CA GLU A 114 -12.41 10.61 14.68
C GLU A 114 -11.93 9.95 13.39
N LEU A 115 -11.83 8.62 13.36
CA LEU A 115 -11.37 7.88 12.18
C LEU A 115 -12.46 7.83 11.11
N ALA A 116 -12.07 8.05 9.85
CA ALA A 116 -13.01 8.10 8.73
C ALA A 116 -13.80 6.79 8.56
N TRP A 117 -13.16 5.66 8.86
CA TRP A 117 -13.73 4.32 8.81
C TRP A 117 -14.42 3.87 10.10
N HIS A 118 -14.40 4.67 11.17
CA HIS A 118 -15.00 4.27 12.44
C HIS A 118 -16.43 3.71 12.21
N PRO A 119 -16.83 2.57 12.80
CA PRO A 119 -18.11 1.92 12.48
C PRO A 119 -19.32 2.85 12.59
N ALA A 120 -19.35 3.72 13.60
CA ALA A 120 -20.39 4.73 13.78
C ALA A 120 -20.47 5.79 12.66
N ASN A 121 -19.38 6.03 11.92
CA ASN A 121 -19.34 6.97 10.80
C ASN A 121 -19.80 6.35 9.48
N MET A 122 -19.79 5.03 9.37
CA MET A 122 -20.03 4.28 8.13
C MET A 122 -21.50 3.93 7.87
N ARG A 123 -22.45 4.45 8.66
CA ARG A 123 -23.90 4.28 8.45
C ARG A 123 -24.35 2.83 8.23
N ASN A 124 -23.83 1.91 9.05
CA ASN A 124 -24.07 0.46 8.96
C ASN A 124 -23.46 -0.24 7.73
N GLU A 125 -22.71 0.46 6.87
CA GLU A 125 -21.86 -0.22 5.88
C GLU A 125 -20.81 -1.07 6.62
N PRO A 126 -20.47 -2.26 6.10
CA PRO A 126 -19.46 -3.10 6.71
C PRO A 126 -18.08 -2.43 6.73
N VAL A 127 -17.38 -2.60 7.85
CA VAL A 127 -16.01 -2.16 8.07
C VAL A 127 -15.16 -3.38 8.36
N TYR A 128 -14.28 -3.71 7.44
CA TYR A 128 -13.35 -4.82 7.57
C TYR A 128 -11.96 -4.28 7.89
N LEU A 129 -11.42 -4.61 9.06
CA LEU A 129 -10.00 -4.43 9.33
C LEU A 129 -9.25 -5.60 8.70
N VAL A 130 -8.50 -5.31 7.65
CA VAL A 130 -7.75 -6.29 6.86
C VAL A 130 -6.30 -6.27 7.33
N LEU A 131 -5.84 -7.40 7.87
CA LEU A 131 -4.54 -7.54 8.55
C LEU A 131 -3.92 -8.90 8.22
N HIS A 132 -2.60 -9.00 8.35
CA HIS A 132 -1.91 -10.27 8.10
C HIS A 132 -2.29 -11.31 9.17
N LYS A 133 -2.52 -12.58 8.78
CA LYS A 133 -3.05 -13.64 9.68
C LYS A 133 -2.31 -13.77 11.01
N ALA A 134 -1.01 -13.48 11.02
CA ALA A 134 -0.16 -13.55 12.22
C ALA A 134 -0.61 -12.58 13.33
N GLU A 135 -1.28 -11.48 12.97
CA GLU A 135 -1.79 -10.49 13.93
C GLU A 135 -3.22 -10.79 14.40
N LEU A 136 -3.90 -11.76 13.77
CA LEU A 136 -5.35 -11.89 13.90
C LEU A 136 -5.81 -12.18 15.32
N SER A 137 -5.16 -13.13 16.01
CA SER A 137 -5.53 -13.48 17.39
C SER A 137 -5.37 -12.29 18.33
N HIS A 138 -4.26 -11.54 18.20
CA HIS A 138 -3.99 -10.37 19.02
C HIS A 138 -5.01 -9.25 18.79
N TYR A 139 -5.42 -9.03 17.54
CA TYR A 139 -6.50 -8.10 17.20
C TYR A 139 -7.86 -8.58 17.72
N GLN A 140 -8.17 -9.87 17.64
CA GLN A 140 -9.42 -10.43 18.18
C GLN A 140 -9.53 -10.20 19.69
N ASP A 141 -8.43 -10.40 20.42
CA ASP A 141 -8.40 -10.17 21.86
C ASP A 141 -8.49 -8.68 22.22
N SER A 142 -7.68 -7.84 21.56
CA SER A 142 -7.65 -6.40 21.85
C SER A 142 -8.95 -5.69 21.47
N LEU A 143 -9.67 -6.17 20.46
CA LEU A 143 -10.88 -5.55 19.92
C LEU A 143 -12.17 -6.23 20.34
N ARG A 144 -12.12 -7.19 21.28
CA ARG A 144 -13.27 -7.98 21.73
C ARG A 144 -14.50 -7.12 22.04
N ASP A 145 -14.32 -6.07 22.84
CA ASP A 145 -15.41 -5.18 23.23
C ASP A 145 -15.98 -4.42 22.03
N ALA A 146 -15.10 -3.89 21.16
CA ALA A 146 -15.50 -3.15 19.97
C ALA A 146 -16.25 -4.05 18.97
N LEU A 147 -15.79 -5.29 18.76
CA LEU A 147 -16.46 -6.28 17.90
C LEU A 147 -17.83 -6.69 18.44
N SER A 148 -18.00 -6.75 19.76
CA SER A 148 -19.30 -7.00 20.38
C SER A 148 -20.25 -5.79 20.28
N THR A 149 -19.70 -4.59 20.28
CA THR A 149 -20.45 -3.32 20.26
C THR A 149 -20.92 -2.96 18.85
N TYR A 150 -20.02 -3.09 17.86
CA TYR A 150 -20.27 -2.65 16.48
C TYR A 150 -20.52 -3.84 15.57
N LYS A 151 -21.80 -4.09 15.24
CA LYS A 151 -22.22 -5.21 14.38
C LYS A 151 -21.67 -5.16 12.95
N ASN A 152 -21.31 -3.97 12.48
CA ASN A 152 -20.72 -3.75 11.16
C ASN A 152 -19.18 -3.68 11.20
N LEU A 153 -18.54 -4.06 12.31
CA LEU A 153 -17.08 -4.14 12.42
C LEU A 153 -16.63 -5.60 12.36
N HIS A 154 -15.69 -5.90 11.46
CA HIS A 154 -15.21 -7.24 11.21
C HIS A 154 -13.68 -7.27 11.14
N LEU A 155 -13.09 -8.39 11.55
CA LEU A 155 -11.66 -8.66 11.39
C LEU A 155 -11.45 -9.70 10.29
N VAL A 156 -10.47 -9.46 9.43
CA VAL A 156 -10.09 -10.39 8.37
C VAL A 156 -8.58 -10.56 8.39
N GLY A 157 -8.15 -11.78 8.69
CA GLY A 157 -6.75 -12.18 8.58
C GLY A 157 -6.47 -12.70 7.18
N TRP A 158 -5.64 -12.03 6.39
CA TRP A 158 -5.17 -12.57 5.12
C TRP A 158 -3.91 -13.41 5.32
N ASP A 159 -3.84 -14.54 4.65
CA ASP A 159 -2.69 -15.44 4.62
C ASP A 159 -2.15 -15.49 3.20
N GLY A 160 -0.97 -14.90 3.03
CA GLY A 160 -0.23 -14.93 1.78
C GLY A 160 1.22 -15.25 2.05
N GLY A 161 1.50 -16.24 2.91
CA GLY A 161 2.87 -16.65 3.20
C GLY A 161 3.56 -15.86 4.30
N GLU A 162 4.88 -15.73 4.13
CA GLU A 162 5.73 -14.77 4.83
C GLU A 162 5.78 -13.41 4.12
N LEU A 163 5.18 -13.28 2.92
CA LEU A 163 5.20 -12.04 2.16
C LEU A 163 4.46 -10.93 2.92
N THR A 164 5.18 -9.87 3.27
CA THR A 164 4.62 -8.64 3.83
C THR A 164 4.83 -7.46 2.91
N GLY A 165 4.16 -6.34 3.17
CA GLY A 165 4.38 -5.07 2.48
C GLY A 165 3.09 -4.39 2.04
N PHE A 166 3.23 -3.15 1.55
CA PHE A 166 2.08 -2.34 1.17
C PHE A 166 1.35 -2.88 -0.06
N GLY A 167 2.09 -3.30 -1.10
CA GLY A 167 1.54 -3.96 -2.29
C GLY A 167 0.76 -5.23 -1.95
N ALA A 168 1.36 -6.13 -1.18
CA ALA A 168 0.74 -7.38 -0.76
C ALA A 168 -0.55 -7.16 0.04
N ALA A 169 -0.54 -6.25 1.03
CA ALA A 169 -1.72 -5.95 1.83
C ALA A 169 -2.87 -5.35 0.99
N ARG A 170 -2.57 -4.46 0.04
CA ARG A 170 -3.59 -3.90 -0.87
C ARG A 170 -4.14 -4.94 -1.84
N ALA A 171 -3.29 -5.81 -2.41
CA ALA A 171 -3.72 -6.91 -3.26
C ALA A 171 -4.61 -7.91 -2.49
N ALA A 172 -4.23 -8.25 -1.26
CA ALA A 172 -5.04 -9.09 -0.38
C ALA A 172 -6.41 -8.46 -0.08
N ALA A 173 -6.49 -7.15 0.12
CA ALA A 173 -7.76 -6.46 0.29
C ALA A 173 -8.65 -6.50 -0.97
N LEU A 174 -8.07 -6.37 -2.18
CA LEU A 174 -8.82 -6.53 -3.42
C LEU A 174 -9.31 -7.97 -3.62
N ALA A 175 -8.46 -8.95 -3.31
CA ALA A 175 -8.85 -10.36 -3.33
C ALA A 175 -9.96 -10.67 -2.32
N PHE A 176 -9.90 -10.05 -1.14
CA PHE A 176 -10.96 -10.15 -0.15
C PHE A 176 -12.28 -9.55 -0.69
N ALA A 177 -12.24 -8.37 -1.31
CA ALA A 177 -13.42 -7.75 -1.89
C ALA A 177 -14.14 -8.64 -2.91
N ASP A 178 -13.37 -9.30 -3.80
CA ASP A 178 -13.91 -10.27 -4.78
C ASP A 178 -14.54 -11.52 -4.14
N SER A 179 -14.15 -11.83 -2.90
CA SER A 179 -14.59 -13.03 -2.19
C SER A 179 -15.76 -12.77 -1.22
N LEU A 180 -16.33 -11.56 -1.23
CA LEU A 180 -17.53 -11.23 -0.48
C LEU A 180 -18.75 -11.80 -1.19
N SER A 181 -19.60 -12.51 -0.46
CA SER A 181 -20.78 -13.22 -1.00
C SER A 181 -21.78 -12.29 -1.68
N TYR A 182 -21.89 -11.04 -1.24
CA TYR A 182 -22.78 -10.03 -1.81
C TYR A 182 -22.20 -9.28 -3.02
N SER A 183 -20.97 -9.60 -3.44
CA SER A 183 -20.33 -9.08 -4.66
C SER A 183 -20.46 -7.55 -4.84
N PRO A 184 -19.83 -6.73 -3.97
CA PRO A 184 -19.96 -5.29 -4.04
C PRO A 184 -19.46 -4.74 -5.38
N ASP A 185 -20.22 -3.82 -5.98
CA ASP A 185 -19.82 -3.12 -7.21
C ASP A 185 -18.69 -2.10 -6.95
N ARG A 186 -18.53 -1.73 -5.67
CA ARG A 186 -17.58 -0.71 -5.22
C ARG A 186 -17.15 -0.96 -3.78
N ILE A 187 -15.89 -0.71 -3.50
CA ILE A 187 -15.34 -0.64 -2.14
C ILE A 187 -14.77 0.74 -1.85
N ILE A 188 -14.58 1.00 -0.58
CA ILE A 188 -13.69 2.03 -0.06
C ILE A 188 -12.48 1.32 0.53
N MET A 189 -11.27 1.72 0.16
CA MET A 189 -10.04 1.22 0.79
C MET A 189 -9.27 2.37 1.41
N MET A 190 -8.84 2.23 2.66
CA MET A 190 -8.11 3.29 3.35
C MET A 190 -7.10 2.78 4.38
N ASP A 191 -6.13 3.63 4.71
CA ASP A 191 -5.19 3.38 5.80
C ASP A 191 -5.87 3.59 7.15
N HIS A 192 -5.48 2.81 8.16
CA HIS A 192 -6.08 2.84 9.50
C HIS A 192 -6.01 4.20 10.21
N ASP A 193 -5.09 5.08 9.82
CA ASP A 193 -4.84 6.38 10.49
C ASP A 193 -5.53 7.58 9.80
N VAL A 194 -6.43 7.33 8.84
CA VAL A 194 -7.20 8.37 8.14
C VAL A 194 -8.31 8.95 9.00
N VAL A 195 -8.35 10.29 9.09
CA VAL A 195 -9.29 11.04 9.92
C VAL A 195 -10.51 11.50 9.12
N LEU A 196 -11.67 11.55 9.78
CA LEU A 196 -12.93 12.05 9.23
C LEU A 196 -12.87 13.57 9.00
N THR A 197 -13.03 13.98 7.74
CA THR A 197 -13.16 15.41 7.37
C THR A 197 -14.44 15.61 6.55
N ASN A 198 -15.03 16.81 6.55
CA ASN A 198 -16.22 17.09 5.73
C ASN A 198 -15.93 16.92 4.22
N ASP A 199 -14.69 17.18 3.85
CA ASP A 199 -14.16 17.18 2.49
C ASP A 199 -13.95 15.76 1.94
N THR A 200 -13.64 14.80 2.80
CA THR A 200 -13.33 13.42 2.41
C THR A 200 -14.31 12.38 2.97
N ARG A 201 -15.25 12.78 3.85
CA ARG A 201 -16.20 11.87 4.50
C ARG A 201 -16.95 11.01 3.47
N PRO A 202 -16.82 9.67 3.51
CA PRO A 202 -17.38 8.81 2.48
C PRO A 202 -18.90 8.78 2.48
N THR A 203 -19.52 9.09 3.63
CA THR A 203 -20.99 9.13 3.76
C THR A 203 -21.59 10.51 3.45
N ASN A 204 -20.78 11.50 3.05
CA ASN A 204 -21.30 12.79 2.61
C ASN A 204 -21.84 12.65 1.16
N PRO A 205 -23.13 12.92 0.89
CA PRO A 205 -23.69 12.77 -0.45
C PRO A 205 -22.94 13.57 -1.52
N ARG A 206 -22.45 14.78 -1.18
CA ARG A 206 -21.69 15.62 -2.13
C ARG A 206 -20.34 14.98 -2.50
N VAL A 207 -19.66 14.38 -1.53
CA VAL A 207 -18.40 13.67 -1.75
C VAL A 207 -18.66 12.41 -2.57
N THR A 208 -19.70 11.64 -2.21
CA THR A 208 -20.11 10.42 -2.92
C THR A 208 -20.41 10.70 -4.38
N GLN A 209 -21.28 11.68 -4.66
CA GLN A 209 -21.63 12.09 -6.02
C GLN A 209 -20.39 12.50 -6.82
N ARG A 210 -19.45 13.20 -6.21
CA ARG A 210 -18.21 13.63 -6.87
C ARG A 210 -17.29 12.47 -7.21
N VAL A 211 -17.15 11.50 -6.30
CA VAL A 211 -16.40 10.26 -6.55
C VAL A 211 -17.04 9.48 -7.69
N GLU A 212 -18.36 9.34 -7.71
CA GLU A 212 -19.10 8.66 -8.77
C GLU A 212 -18.96 9.36 -10.12
N SER A 213 -19.11 10.68 -10.16
CA SER A 213 -18.88 11.49 -11.36
C SER A 213 -17.45 11.33 -11.89
N LEU A 214 -16.44 11.26 -11.03
CA LEU A 214 -15.06 11.02 -11.45
C LEU A 214 -14.86 9.63 -12.04
N HIS A 215 -15.43 8.58 -11.43
CA HIS A 215 -15.40 7.25 -12.02
C HIS A 215 -16.05 7.23 -13.41
N GLN A 216 -17.20 7.92 -13.57
CA GLN A 216 -17.93 7.98 -14.84
C GLN A 216 -17.17 8.78 -15.90
N SER A 217 -16.68 9.97 -15.57
CA SER A 217 -16.06 10.88 -16.54
C SER A 217 -14.66 10.43 -16.97
N THR A 218 -13.93 9.75 -16.10
CA THR A 218 -12.56 9.30 -16.39
C THR A 218 -12.49 7.85 -16.88
N GLY A 219 -13.57 7.08 -16.66
CA GLY A 219 -13.61 5.63 -16.93
C GLY A 219 -12.66 4.81 -16.05
N LYS A 220 -12.05 5.41 -15.02
CA LYS A 220 -11.05 4.74 -14.18
C LYS A 220 -11.71 3.95 -13.06
N ARG A 221 -11.14 2.77 -12.76
CA ARG A 221 -11.61 1.89 -11.67
C ARG A 221 -11.33 2.46 -10.29
N ILE A 222 -10.38 3.39 -10.16
CA ILE A 222 -9.96 3.95 -8.87
C ILE A 222 -10.00 5.48 -8.88
N VAL A 223 -10.53 6.04 -7.79
CA VAL A 223 -10.66 7.47 -7.53
C VAL A 223 -10.19 7.77 -6.11
N GLY A 224 -9.36 8.80 -5.94
CA GLY A 224 -8.91 9.25 -4.63
C GLY A 224 -9.89 10.21 -3.98
N TYR A 225 -10.18 10.03 -2.68
CA TYR A 225 -11.02 10.97 -1.92
C TYR A 225 -10.36 12.33 -1.69
N GLY A 226 -9.03 12.41 -1.83
CA GLY A 226 -8.27 13.64 -1.73
C GLY A 226 -6.78 13.39 -1.89
N THR A 227 -5.99 14.45 -1.77
CA THR A 227 -4.54 14.38 -1.84
C THR A 227 -3.95 14.03 -0.47
N GLY A 228 -3.08 13.02 -0.43
CA GLY A 228 -2.38 12.63 0.79
C GLY A 228 -1.50 13.76 1.34
N TYR A 229 -1.66 14.10 2.62
CA TYR A 229 -0.83 15.07 3.30
C TYR A 229 0.07 14.34 4.30
N GLY A 230 1.39 14.45 4.14
CA GLY A 230 2.27 13.54 4.87
C GLY A 230 2.46 13.88 6.36
N GLN A 231 2.18 15.12 6.81
CA GLN A 231 2.26 15.43 8.25
C GLN A 231 1.08 14.81 8.98
N ARG A 232 1.38 13.89 9.89
CA ARG A 232 0.42 13.43 10.89
C ARG A 232 0.17 14.58 11.86
N SER A 233 -1.06 15.03 11.95
CA SER A 233 -1.44 16.05 12.92
C SER A 233 -1.53 15.38 14.30
N SER A 234 -0.72 15.85 15.26
CA SER A 234 -0.83 15.46 16.67
C SER A 234 -2.01 16.13 17.37
N ALA A 235 -2.46 17.28 16.86
CA ALA A 235 -3.62 18.00 17.32
C ALA A 235 -4.47 18.38 16.12
N VAL A 236 -5.62 17.73 15.99
CA VAL A 236 -6.62 18.15 15.02
C VAL A 236 -7.58 19.12 15.72
N PRO A 237 -7.64 20.41 15.33
CA PRO A 237 -8.54 21.38 15.94
C PRO A 237 -9.99 20.91 15.79
N ARG A 238 -10.70 20.95 16.93
CA ARG A 238 -11.96 20.23 17.14
C ARG A 238 -13.14 21.18 16.97
N THR A 239 -14.04 20.87 16.05
CA THR A 239 -15.42 21.36 16.10
C THR A 239 -16.37 20.25 15.61
N ALA A 240 -17.19 19.73 16.53
CA ALA A 240 -18.29 18.79 16.25
C ALA A 240 -17.91 17.48 15.51
N GLY A 241 -16.79 16.84 15.89
CA GLY A 241 -16.40 15.52 15.34
C GLY A 241 -15.95 15.53 13.89
N VAL A 242 -15.82 16.72 13.28
CA VAL A 242 -15.22 16.90 11.97
C VAL A 242 -13.97 17.75 12.12
N VAL A 243 -12.91 17.27 11.51
CA VAL A 243 -11.70 18.05 11.31
C VAL A 243 -11.99 19.16 10.30
N ASP A 244 -12.32 20.34 10.81
CA ASP A 244 -12.49 21.52 9.97
C ASP A 244 -11.13 22.19 9.81
N HIS A 245 -10.36 21.70 8.84
CA HIS A 245 -9.02 22.20 8.66
C HIS A 245 -8.99 23.43 7.76
N ALA A 246 -8.71 24.55 8.41
CA ALA A 246 -7.97 25.71 7.95
C ALA A 246 -6.59 25.40 7.29
N LEU A 247 -6.40 24.23 6.68
CA LEU A 247 -5.15 23.81 6.03
C LEU A 247 -4.99 24.40 4.61
N GLY A 248 -6.04 25.04 4.08
CA GLY A 248 -6.06 25.58 2.72
C GLY A 248 -6.08 24.49 1.64
N LYS A 249 -6.31 24.86 0.38
CA LYS A 249 -6.32 23.91 -0.75
C LYS A 249 -4.91 23.29 -0.95
N PRO A 250 -4.78 22.07 -1.50
CA PRO A 250 -3.48 21.51 -1.87
C PRO A 250 -2.71 22.45 -2.81
N LYS A 251 -1.39 22.55 -2.63
CA LYS A 251 -0.50 23.28 -3.56
C LYS A 251 -0.44 22.53 -4.90
N ALA A 252 -0.17 23.24 -6.01
CA ALA A 252 -0.08 22.63 -7.35
C ALA A 252 0.89 21.44 -7.41
N THR A 253 2.03 21.51 -6.70
CA THR A 253 3.01 20.42 -6.61
C THR A 253 2.52 19.18 -5.88
N GLN A 254 1.46 19.30 -5.06
CA GLN A 254 0.83 18.18 -4.34
C GLN A 254 -0.22 17.48 -5.21
N LEU A 255 -0.67 18.10 -6.29
CA LEU A 255 -1.63 17.52 -7.24
C LEU A 255 -1.01 16.45 -8.16
N ILE A 256 0.30 16.22 -8.08
CA ILE A 256 1.05 15.25 -8.88
C ILE A 256 1.50 14.07 -8.00
N THR A 257 0.79 13.82 -6.90
CA THR A 257 1.05 12.68 -6.01
C THR A 257 0.21 11.48 -6.42
N PRO A 258 0.69 10.24 -6.17
CA PRO A 258 -0.10 9.04 -6.40
C PRO A 258 -1.45 9.09 -5.67
N THR A 259 -2.46 8.46 -6.26
CA THR A 259 -3.73 8.20 -5.57
C THR A 259 -3.50 7.14 -4.50
N GLN A 260 -3.64 7.50 -3.23
CA GLN A 260 -3.21 6.69 -2.09
C GLN A 260 -4.08 6.96 -0.85
N GLN A 261 -3.89 6.16 0.20
CA GLN A 261 -4.37 6.36 1.58
C GLN A 261 -5.89 6.31 1.80
N PHE A 262 -6.71 6.82 0.90
CA PHE A 262 -8.16 6.79 0.95
C PHE A 262 -8.76 6.87 -0.45
N VAL A 263 -9.22 5.72 -0.95
CA VAL A 263 -9.60 5.52 -2.35
C VAL A 263 -10.95 4.80 -2.45
N SER A 264 -11.68 5.09 -3.53
CA SER A 264 -12.82 4.29 -3.97
C SER A 264 -12.39 3.45 -5.16
N ILE A 265 -12.75 2.15 -5.16
CA ILE A 265 -12.40 1.21 -6.23
C ILE A 265 -13.67 0.52 -6.68
N LYS A 266 -13.90 0.45 -8.00
CA LYS A 266 -15.01 -0.28 -8.63
C LYS A 266 -14.56 -1.68 -9.06
N ALA A 267 -15.50 -2.62 -9.02
CA ALA A 267 -15.34 -3.94 -9.62
C ALA A 267 -15.07 -3.83 -11.15
N PRO A 268 -14.39 -4.81 -11.76
CA PRO A 268 -13.76 -5.97 -11.12
C PRO A 268 -12.51 -5.57 -10.32
N PHE A 269 -12.39 -6.08 -9.08
CA PHE A 269 -11.27 -5.76 -8.19
C PHE A 269 -9.99 -6.50 -8.61
N ARG A 270 -10.14 -7.74 -9.09
CA ARG A 270 -9.13 -8.48 -9.83
C ARG A 270 -9.65 -8.83 -11.22
N ASP A 271 -8.76 -8.79 -12.20
CA ASP A 271 -9.03 -9.31 -13.53
C ASP A 271 -8.13 -10.54 -13.69
N LEU A 272 -8.71 -11.74 -13.60
CA LEU A 272 -7.93 -12.97 -13.56
C LEU A 272 -7.09 -13.20 -14.82
N ASP A 273 -7.43 -12.54 -15.94
CA ASP A 273 -6.75 -12.73 -17.20
C ASP A 273 -5.63 -11.68 -17.43
N SER A 274 -5.80 -10.45 -16.93
CA SER A 274 -4.84 -9.35 -17.17
C SER A 274 -4.17 -8.76 -15.92
N ALA A 275 -4.76 -8.95 -14.75
CA ALA A 275 -4.31 -8.41 -13.47
C ALA A 275 -4.83 -9.29 -12.30
N PRO A 276 -4.34 -10.53 -12.17
CA PRO A 276 -4.85 -11.51 -11.22
C PRO A 276 -4.71 -11.09 -9.75
N ASP A 277 -3.71 -10.26 -9.43
CA ASP A 277 -3.54 -9.64 -8.10
C ASP A 277 -4.30 -8.30 -7.93
N GLY A 278 -4.97 -7.84 -8.99
CA GLY A 278 -5.70 -6.57 -9.03
C GLY A 278 -4.83 -5.36 -9.41
N LEU A 279 -5.18 -4.19 -8.89
CA LEU A 279 -4.56 -2.91 -9.25
C LEU A 279 -3.18 -2.70 -8.65
N TYR A 280 -2.87 -3.37 -7.54
CA TYR A 280 -1.66 -3.15 -6.76
C TYR A 280 -0.71 -4.34 -6.90
N PRO A 281 0.52 -4.14 -7.39
CA PRO A 281 1.48 -5.23 -7.52
C PRO A 281 1.99 -5.69 -6.15
N PRO A 282 1.82 -6.98 -5.77
CA PRO A 282 2.25 -7.47 -4.45
C PRO A 282 3.76 -7.37 -4.22
N TYR A 283 4.54 -7.43 -5.31
CA TYR A 283 6.00 -7.33 -5.28
C TYR A 283 6.52 -5.91 -4.98
N MET A 284 5.64 -4.89 -4.95
CA MET A 284 5.96 -3.54 -4.45
C MET A 284 5.76 -3.48 -2.93
N VAL A 285 6.76 -3.99 -2.23
CA VAL A 285 6.76 -4.28 -0.81
C VAL A 285 6.96 -3.03 0.07
N SER A 286 7.69 -2.02 -0.42
CA SER A 286 8.29 -0.92 0.34
C SER A 286 7.57 0.44 0.26
N GLY A 287 6.48 0.57 -0.50
CA GLY A 287 5.63 1.78 -0.52
C GLY A 287 5.55 2.50 -1.86
N ASN A 288 5.93 1.83 -2.97
CA ASN A 288 5.78 2.36 -4.32
C ASN A 288 4.65 1.71 -5.13
N GLU A 289 3.84 0.86 -4.52
CA GLU A 289 2.69 0.21 -5.14
C GLU A 289 1.67 1.23 -5.66
N ASP A 290 1.40 2.31 -4.91
CA ASP A 290 0.49 3.38 -5.33
C ASP A 290 1.04 4.12 -6.57
N HIS A 291 2.38 4.25 -6.72
CA HIS A 291 2.98 4.83 -7.91
C HIS A 291 2.74 3.94 -9.13
N VAL A 292 2.99 2.63 -9.02
CA VAL A 292 2.74 1.68 -10.12
C VAL A 292 1.27 1.65 -10.50
N MET A 293 0.38 1.56 -9.52
CA MET A 293 -1.06 1.61 -9.74
C MET A 293 -1.45 2.90 -10.48
N THR A 294 -1.01 4.06 -9.99
CA THR A 294 -1.36 5.37 -10.56
C THR A 294 -0.88 5.50 -12.02
N MET A 295 0.34 5.02 -12.31
CA MET A 295 0.88 4.97 -13.68
C MET A 295 0.07 4.03 -14.56
N SER A 296 -0.19 2.80 -14.11
CA SER A 296 -0.92 1.79 -14.88
C SER A 296 -2.37 2.20 -15.20
N GLN A 297 -2.97 3.02 -14.34
CA GLN A 297 -4.30 3.57 -14.56
C GLN A 297 -4.28 4.89 -15.34
N GLY A 298 -3.10 5.44 -15.68
CA GLY A 298 -2.99 6.72 -16.39
C GLY A 298 -3.61 7.89 -15.62
N ILE A 299 -3.50 7.86 -14.29
CA ILE A 299 -4.11 8.84 -13.37
C ILE A 299 -3.23 10.08 -13.18
N MET A 300 -1.92 9.95 -13.43
CA MET A 300 -0.99 11.08 -13.41
C MET A 300 -0.72 11.58 -14.82
N GLY A 301 -1.16 12.81 -15.11
CA GLY A 301 -0.93 13.56 -16.34
C GLY A 301 -1.54 14.96 -16.25
N GLU A 302 -1.09 15.90 -17.08
CA GLU A 302 -1.74 17.21 -17.19
C GLU A 302 -3.24 16.99 -17.47
N GLU A 303 -4.10 17.60 -16.65
CA GLU A 303 -5.57 17.57 -16.74
C GLU A 303 -6.32 16.28 -16.31
N LYS A 304 -5.65 15.17 -15.93
CA LYS A 304 -6.32 13.86 -15.70
C LYS A 304 -6.20 13.26 -14.30
N ASN A 305 -6.09 14.08 -13.25
CA ASN A 305 -6.04 13.53 -11.88
C ASN A 305 -7.43 13.03 -11.43
N THR A 306 -7.57 11.71 -11.21
CA THR A 306 -8.79 11.07 -10.69
C THR A 306 -8.97 11.21 -9.18
N THR A 307 -8.12 11.98 -8.52
CA THR A 307 -8.26 12.36 -7.12
C THR A 307 -9.13 13.61 -7.02
N ILE A 308 -9.92 13.76 -5.96
CA ILE A 308 -10.55 15.06 -5.69
C ILE A 308 -9.47 16.06 -5.26
N THR A 309 -8.84 16.69 -6.24
CA THR A 309 -7.65 17.54 -6.14
C THR A 309 -7.75 18.73 -5.19
N ARG A 310 -8.96 19.10 -4.76
CA ARG A 310 -9.19 20.21 -3.81
C ARG A 310 -9.32 19.76 -2.36
N HIS A 311 -9.42 18.47 -2.09
CA HIS A 311 -9.58 17.92 -0.74
C HIS A 311 -8.28 17.32 -0.24
N ARG A 312 -8.07 17.37 1.08
CA ARG A 312 -6.90 16.83 1.74
C ARG A 312 -7.29 15.60 2.55
N ILE A 313 -6.51 14.54 2.43
CA ILE A 313 -6.57 13.41 3.35
C ILE A 313 -5.70 13.76 4.55
N SER A 314 -6.33 13.85 5.73
CA SER A 314 -5.65 14.07 7.00
C SER A 314 -5.44 12.74 7.71
N LYS A 315 -4.25 12.60 8.32
CA LYS A 315 -3.88 11.46 9.14
C LYS A 315 -3.50 11.91 10.54
N LYS A 316 -3.79 11.08 11.55
CA LYS A 316 -3.37 11.30 12.93
C LYS A 316 -2.38 10.23 13.37
N THR A 317 -1.60 10.52 14.40
CA THR A 317 -0.94 9.46 15.17
C THR A 317 -2.00 8.79 16.02
N LEU A 318 -2.10 7.45 15.95
CA LEU A 318 -3.02 6.72 16.82
C LEU A 318 -2.51 6.76 18.26
N GLU A 319 -3.42 6.96 19.20
CA GLU A 319 -3.14 6.98 20.63
C GLU A 319 -3.61 5.70 21.32
N GLY A 320 -2.89 5.27 22.35
CA GLY A 320 -3.22 4.07 23.12
C GLY A 320 -1.99 3.22 23.42
N THR A 321 -2.21 2.07 24.04
CA THR A 321 -1.13 1.14 24.41
C THR A 321 -0.48 0.54 23.16
N GLU A 322 0.85 0.49 23.14
CA GLU A 322 1.54 -0.32 22.14
C GLU A 322 1.20 -1.79 22.37
N SER A 323 0.92 -2.48 21.27
CA SER A 323 0.69 -3.91 21.29
C SER A 323 2.05 -4.59 21.30
N HIS A 324 2.34 -5.34 22.36
CA HIS A 324 3.47 -6.25 22.39
C HIS A 324 2.96 -7.69 22.37
N PRO A 325 3.31 -8.51 21.36
CA PRO A 325 4.14 -8.21 20.17
C PRO A 325 3.31 -7.80 18.93
N ASN A 326 3.68 -6.70 18.25
CA ASN A 326 3.26 -6.40 16.87
C ASN A 326 4.16 -7.21 15.91
N LEU A 327 3.88 -8.50 15.76
CA LEU A 327 4.70 -9.46 15.01
C LEU A 327 4.88 -9.04 13.55
N TYR A 328 3.84 -8.48 12.92
CA TYR A 328 3.92 -7.98 11.56
C TYR A 328 5.00 -6.90 11.41
N GLY A 329 4.98 -5.90 12.29
CA GLY A 329 5.91 -4.77 12.25
C GLY A 329 7.31 -5.09 12.78
N SER A 330 7.41 -5.89 13.84
CA SER A 330 8.68 -6.16 14.53
C SER A 330 9.44 -7.36 14.01
N GLU A 331 8.78 -8.32 13.35
CA GLU A 331 9.42 -9.58 12.93
C GLU A 331 9.23 -9.86 11.44
N LEU A 332 7.98 -10.00 10.98
CA LEU A 332 7.70 -10.44 9.61
C LEU A 332 8.16 -9.42 8.57
N ARG A 333 7.88 -8.14 8.79
CA ARG A 333 8.29 -7.06 7.89
C ARG A 333 9.82 -6.93 7.79
N PRO A 334 10.59 -6.86 8.90
CA PRO A 334 12.04 -6.91 8.84
C PRO A 334 12.58 -8.14 8.11
N ARG A 335 12.06 -9.34 8.39
CA ARG A 335 12.50 -10.58 7.73
C ARG A 335 12.24 -10.58 6.22
N THR A 336 11.06 -10.12 5.78
CA THR A 336 10.77 -9.95 4.35
C THR A 336 11.79 -9.02 3.68
N LEU A 337 12.09 -7.89 4.31
CA LEU A 337 13.03 -6.90 3.78
C LEU A 337 14.47 -7.42 3.73
N GLU A 338 14.89 -8.19 4.73
CA GLU A 338 16.19 -8.84 4.78
C GLU A 338 16.34 -9.89 3.68
N GLN A 339 15.35 -10.77 3.47
CA GLN A 339 15.39 -11.76 2.39
C GLN A 339 15.45 -11.11 0.99
N LEU A 340 14.72 -10.01 0.80
CA LEU A 340 14.82 -9.22 -0.44
C LEU A 340 16.21 -8.62 -0.61
N PHE A 341 16.77 -8.03 0.44
CA PHE A 341 18.13 -7.48 0.41
C PHE A 341 19.16 -8.55 0.09
N GLU A 342 19.17 -9.68 0.79
CA GLU A 342 20.15 -10.76 0.57
C GLU A 342 20.15 -11.29 -0.86
N SER A 343 18.98 -11.31 -1.51
CA SER A 343 18.89 -11.65 -2.92
C SER A 343 19.38 -10.48 -3.79
N GLU A 344 18.97 -9.25 -3.53
CA GLU A 344 19.19 -8.14 -4.47
C GLU A 344 20.51 -7.39 -4.29
N LYS A 345 21.26 -7.68 -3.23
CA LYS A 345 22.46 -6.93 -2.81
C LYS A 345 23.57 -6.84 -3.87
N ASP A 346 23.67 -7.83 -4.75
CA ASP A 346 24.65 -7.89 -5.84
C ASP A 346 24.22 -7.12 -7.10
N THR A 347 23.05 -6.46 -7.09
CA THR A 347 22.56 -5.69 -8.23
C THR A 347 23.57 -4.58 -8.59
N PRO A 348 24.13 -4.56 -9.81
CA PRO A 348 25.11 -3.56 -10.19
C PRO A 348 24.43 -2.21 -10.46
N VAL A 349 24.98 -1.16 -9.86
CA VAL A 349 24.51 0.22 -9.97
C VAL A 349 25.66 1.16 -10.27
N GLU A 350 25.39 2.25 -10.97
CA GLU A 350 26.34 3.35 -11.19
C GLU A 350 25.87 4.55 -10.36
N PHE A 351 26.66 4.98 -9.37
CA PHE A 351 26.34 6.11 -8.51
C PHE A 351 27.56 7.03 -8.43
N GLU A 352 27.35 8.33 -8.68
CA GLU A 352 28.44 9.33 -8.71
C GLU A 352 29.63 8.91 -9.62
N HIS A 353 29.30 8.35 -10.79
CA HIS A 353 30.25 7.84 -11.79
C HIS A 353 31.08 6.61 -11.35
N GLN A 354 30.72 5.98 -10.24
CA GLN A 354 31.35 4.75 -9.77
C GLN A 354 30.39 3.56 -9.93
N THR A 355 30.90 2.47 -10.49
CA THR A 355 30.16 1.20 -10.53
C THR A 355 30.35 0.45 -9.22
N MET A 356 29.26 0.04 -8.60
CA MET A 356 29.24 -0.67 -7.32
C MET A 356 28.02 -1.60 -7.22
N THR A 357 27.97 -2.45 -6.20
CA THR A 357 26.78 -3.26 -5.89
C THR A 357 25.76 -2.45 -5.09
N LEU A 358 24.53 -2.94 -4.97
CA LEU A 358 23.52 -2.35 -4.09
C LEU A 358 23.99 -2.36 -2.63
N GLU A 359 24.66 -3.43 -2.18
CA GLU A 359 25.29 -3.50 -0.86
C GLU A 359 26.29 -2.36 -0.64
N ALA A 360 27.24 -2.20 -1.56
CA ALA A 360 28.25 -1.14 -1.48
C ALA A 360 27.61 0.26 -1.48
N LEU A 361 26.53 0.46 -2.24
CA LEU A 361 25.77 1.72 -2.23
C LEU A 361 25.11 1.99 -0.87
N VAL A 362 24.50 0.97 -0.25
CA VAL A 362 23.85 1.09 1.06
C VAL A 362 24.89 1.33 2.16
N THR A 363 26.03 0.66 2.11
CA THR A 363 27.18 0.91 2.99
C THR A 363 27.67 2.36 2.84
N LEU A 364 27.83 2.86 1.61
CA LEU A 364 28.19 4.25 1.36
C LEU A 364 27.17 5.24 1.96
N PHE A 365 25.88 4.91 1.94
CA PHE A 365 24.85 5.76 2.54
C PHE A 365 24.98 5.81 4.07
N ALA A 366 25.35 4.70 4.72
CA ALA A 366 25.63 4.66 6.15
C ALA A 366 26.92 5.43 6.49
N GLU A 367 28.00 5.23 5.75
CA GLU A 367 29.27 5.95 5.92
C GLU A 367 29.13 7.46 5.78
N ARG A 368 28.22 7.91 4.89
CA ARG A 368 27.89 9.34 4.70
C ARG A 368 26.88 9.88 5.71
N GLY A 369 26.42 9.07 6.66
CA GLY A 369 25.43 9.45 7.67
C GLY A 369 24.05 9.78 7.11
N TRP A 370 23.70 9.25 5.93
CA TRP A 370 22.38 9.44 5.32
C TRP A 370 21.33 8.46 5.86
N ILE A 371 21.78 7.34 6.41
CA ILE A 371 21.03 6.40 7.22
C ILE A 371 21.82 6.11 8.50
N GLU A 372 21.17 5.57 9.52
CA GLU A 372 21.80 5.35 10.82
C GLU A 372 22.91 4.28 10.79
N SER A 373 22.64 3.13 10.17
CA SER A 373 23.58 2.01 10.13
C SER A 373 23.22 1.00 9.04
N HIS A 374 24.19 0.16 8.68
CA HIS A 374 24.01 -1.04 7.87
C HIS A 374 24.87 -2.18 8.48
N PRO A 375 24.32 -3.40 8.67
CA PRO A 375 22.94 -3.82 8.42
C PRO A 375 21.94 -3.26 9.45
N SER A 376 20.72 -2.98 8.99
CA SER A 376 19.61 -2.49 9.82
C SER A 376 18.27 -2.57 9.08
N PRO A 377 17.11 -2.60 9.78
CA PRO A 377 15.80 -2.51 9.13
C PRO A 377 15.63 -1.27 8.25
N GLU A 378 16.21 -0.12 8.62
CA GLU A 378 16.20 1.09 7.79
C GLU A 378 16.99 0.88 6.50
N SER A 379 18.17 0.25 6.58
CA SER A 379 19.00 -0.04 5.41
C SER A 379 18.35 -1.05 4.45
N HIS A 380 17.69 -2.09 4.97
CA HIS A 380 16.95 -3.05 4.13
C HIS A 380 15.73 -2.39 3.47
N GLN A 381 14.98 -1.56 4.20
CA GLN A 381 13.90 -0.78 3.62
C GLN A 381 14.39 0.18 2.52
N LEU A 382 15.54 0.85 2.73
CA LEU A 382 16.18 1.70 1.74
C LEU A 382 16.56 0.92 0.47
N SER A 383 17.21 -0.24 0.64
CA SER A 383 17.63 -1.11 -0.47
C SER A 383 16.44 -1.53 -1.35
N SER A 384 15.35 -1.95 -0.72
CA SER A 384 14.11 -2.32 -1.42
C SER A 384 13.48 -1.11 -2.12
N LEU A 385 13.52 0.08 -1.54
CA LEU A 385 13.06 1.31 -2.22
C LEU A 385 13.88 1.65 -3.46
N ILE A 386 15.20 1.41 -3.44
CA ILE A 386 16.07 1.61 -4.61
C ILE A 386 15.64 0.66 -5.72
N ILE A 387 15.47 -0.63 -5.43
CA ILE A 387 15.02 -1.64 -6.39
C ILE A 387 13.65 -1.31 -6.98
N GLU A 388 12.67 -0.92 -6.15
CA GLU A 388 11.36 -0.50 -6.65
C GLU A 388 11.43 0.70 -7.59
N LYS A 389 12.34 1.65 -7.36
CA LYS A 389 12.55 2.79 -8.28
C LYS A 389 13.15 2.36 -9.60
N ILE A 390 14.04 1.38 -9.59
CA ILE A 390 14.59 0.77 -10.80
C ILE A 390 13.45 0.10 -11.59
N ILE A 391 12.62 -0.71 -10.95
CA ILE A 391 11.47 -1.38 -11.58
C ILE A 391 10.46 -0.36 -12.14
N ILE A 392 10.07 0.65 -11.36
CA ILE A 392 9.15 1.73 -11.82
C ILE A 392 9.65 2.37 -13.11
N LYS A 393 10.98 2.53 -13.25
CA LYS A 393 11.55 3.17 -14.43
C LYS A 393 11.37 2.33 -15.69
N LEU A 394 11.43 1.00 -15.61
CA LEU A 394 11.08 0.09 -16.70
C LEU A 394 9.60 0.27 -17.08
N LEU A 395 8.71 0.18 -16.09
CA LEU A 395 7.26 0.28 -16.29
C LEU A 395 6.80 1.65 -16.84
N SER A 396 7.59 2.71 -16.61
CA SER A 396 7.30 4.04 -17.14
C SER A 396 7.71 4.22 -18.60
N ASN A 397 8.63 3.38 -19.11
CA ASN A 397 9.21 3.50 -20.44
C ASN A 397 8.57 2.51 -21.44
N ASP A 398 7.93 1.44 -20.98
CA ASP A 398 7.19 0.53 -21.85
C ASP A 398 5.91 1.19 -22.36
N ALA A 399 5.76 1.21 -23.68
CA ALA A 399 4.54 1.67 -24.36
C ALA A 399 3.34 0.74 -24.14
N ASP A 400 3.60 -0.46 -23.61
CA ASP A 400 2.58 -1.44 -23.24
C ASP A 400 2.72 -1.83 -21.76
N PRO A 401 2.07 -1.09 -20.83
CA PRO A 401 2.06 -1.41 -19.40
C PRO A 401 1.34 -2.72 -19.06
N MET A 402 0.91 -3.52 -20.04
CA MET A 402 0.22 -4.80 -19.87
C MET A 402 1.09 -6.06 -19.90
N GLN A 403 2.40 -5.98 -20.19
CA GLN A 403 3.31 -7.08 -19.81
C GLN A 403 3.58 -7.01 -18.30
N ARG A 404 2.54 -7.26 -17.52
CA ARG A 404 2.65 -7.39 -16.07
C ARG A 404 3.34 -8.71 -15.75
N PRO A 405 4.21 -8.73 -14.73
CA PRO A 405 4.77 -9.99 -14.24
C PRO A 405 3.67 -10.97 -13.86
N GLU A 406 4.04 -12.25 -13.79
CA GLU A 406 3.17 -13.31 -13.27
C GLU A 406 2.57 -12.93 -11.91
N ALA A 407 1.36 -13.46 -11.65
CA ALA A 407 0.67 -13.26 -10.38
C ALA A 407 1.56 -13.72 -9.23
N ILE A 408 1.68 -12.91 -8.17
CA ILE A 408 2.29 -13.38 -6.94
C ILE A 408 1.33 -14.29 -6.22
N PHE A 409 0.04 -13.96 -6.17
CA PHE A 409 -0.96 -14.79 -5.52
C PHE A 409 -1.76 -15.59 -6.54
N ASN A 410 -1.76 -16.91 -6.36
CA ASN A 410 -2.55 -17.80 -7.20
C ASN A 410 -4.05 -17.67 -6.88
N VAL A 411 -4.89 -17.75 -7.91
CA VAL A 411 -6.36 -17.72 -7.80
C VAL A 411 -6.95 -18.82 -8.70
N THR A 412 -7.84 -19.65 -8.16
CA THR A 412 -8.55 -20.70 -8.90
C THR A 412 -9.86 -20.09 -9.32
N ARG A 413 -10.24 -20.32 -10.58
CA ARG A 413 -11.64 -20.21 -10.99
C ARG A 413 -12.40 -21.35 -10.28
N GLY A 414 -12.78 -21.14 -9.02
CA GLY A 414 -13.32 -22.20 -8.16
C GLY A 414 -14.43 -21.72 -7.24
N GLN A 415 -15.65 -21.78 -7.76
CA GLN A 415 -16.95 -21.72 -7.06
C GLN A 415 -17.35 -20.38 -6.43
N ARG A 416 -18.07 -19.58 -7.22
CA ARG A 416 -19.09 -18.66 -6.70
C ARG A 416 -20.25 -19.43 -6.10
#